data_AF-A0A177LRJ2-F1
#
_entry.id   AF-A0A177LRJ2-F1
#
_cell.length_a   1.000
_cell.length_b   1.000
_cell.length_c   1.000
_cell.angle_alpha   90.00
_cell.angle_beta   90.00
_cell.angle_gamma   90.00
#
_symmetry.space_group_name_H-M   'P 1'
#
loop_
_entity.id
_entity.type
_entity.pdbx_description
1 polymer ?
#
loop_
_entity_poly.entity_id
_entity_poly.type
_entity_poly.pdbx_seq_one_letter_code
_entity_poly.pdbx_strand_id
1 'polypeptide(L)'
;MLNIIRDNDMYRMAWGKSILCSFLVVTILNSCTSNIYIRKDKLSANEHHYPHSVYLENTDSTYLSRLVIDSGVFSFSDDQHSEYYLKLLPDDDFYHCGGLGAAKLGSAIFFGLLPVIYDDEYKFFYEITYEGKATRFSYEVPLYSRYSIWEWLFKPFSSARDELIIENIKYLKPVLEVLKTER
;
A
#
# COMPACT_ATOMS: atom_id res chain seq x y z
N MET A 1 -24.11 57.14 -13.45
CA MET A 1 -23.20 56.81 -12.33
C MET A 1 -23.58 55.46 -11.70
N LEU A 2 -23.69 54.39 -12.51
CA LEU A 2 -24.24 53.08 -12.08
C LEU A 2 -23.40 51.86 -12.53
N ASN A 3 -22.27 52.07 -13.21
CA ASN A 3 -21.46 50.96 -13.75
C ASN A 3 -20.31 50.47 -12.84
N ILE A 4 -20.05 51.13 -11.70
CA ILE A 4 -18.89 50.77 -10.85
C ILE A 4 -19.23 49.62 -9.87
N ILE A 5 -20.51 49.37 -9.59
CA ILE A 5 -20.91 48.37 -8.58
C ILE A 5 -20.86 46.94 -9.15
N ARG A 6 -21.04 46.76 -10.46
CA ARG A 6 -21.12 45.42 -11.08
C ARG A 6 -19.78 44.70 -11.23
N ASP A 7 -18.67 45.44 -11.28
CA ASP A 7 -17.34 44.84 -11.43
C ASP A 7 -16.83 44.20 -10.13
N ASN A 8 -17.16 44.77 -8.96
CA ASN A 8 -16.68 44.26 -7.67
C ASN A 8 -17.21 42.86 -7.31
N ASP A 9 -18.42 42.50 -7.76
CA ASP A 9 -18.98 41.16 -7.51
C ASP A 9 -18.34 40.09 -8.40
N MET A 10 -17.91 40.46 -9.61
CA MET A 10 -17.25 39.53 -10.53
C MET A 10 -15.85 39.15 -10.00
N TYR A 11 -15.11 40.11 -9.44
CA TYR A 11 -13.84 39.82 -8.79
C TYR A 11 -14.04 38.99 -7.51
N ARG A 12 -15.05 39.26 -6.67
CA ARG A 12 -15.30 38.44 -5.47
C ARG A 12 -15.62 36.97 -5.78
N MET A 13 -16.37 36.68 -6.85
CA MET A 13 -16.62 35.29 -7.27
C MET A 13 -15.40 34.57 -7.83
N ALA A 14 -14.51 35.27 -8.54
CA ALA A 14 -13.30 34.68 -9.10
C ALA A 14 -12.29 34.27 -8.01
N TRP A 15 -12.14 35.09 -6.97
CA TRP A 15 -11.17 34.85 -5.90
C TRP A 15 -11.60 33.72 -4.96
N GLY A 16 -12.90 33.62 -4.64
CA GLY A 16 -13.42 32.53 -3.82
C GLY A 16 -13.21 31.14 -4.44
N LYS A 17 -13.38 31.03 -5.77
CA LYS A 17 -13.16 29.77 -6.50
C LYS A 17 -11.69 29.37 -6.55
N SER A 18 -10.78 30.33 -6.70
CA SER A 18 -9.34 30.06 -6.75
C SER A 18 -8.79 29.56 -5.42
N ILE A 19 -9.24 30.15 -4.30
CA ILE A 19 -8.87 29.71 -2.94
C ILE A 19 -9.38 28.28 -2.67
N LEU A 20 -10.62 27.98 -3.02
CA LEU A 20 -11.19 26.65 -2.83
C LEU A 20 -10.44 25.57 -3.63
N CYS A 21 -10.11 25.86 -4.90
CA CYS A 21 -9.33 24.94 -5.74
C CYS A 21 -7.93 24.72 -5.17
N SER A 22 -7.29 25.77 -4.67
CA SER A 22 -5.94 25.68 -4.08
C SER A 22 -5.97 24.84 -2.80
N PHE A 23 -6.96 25.03 -1.93
CA PHE A 23 -7.12 24.25 -0.70
C PHE A 23 -7.39 22.77 -0.98
N LEU A 24 -8.25 22.48 -1.96
CA LEU A 24 -8.54 21.11 -2.41
C LEU A 24 -7.26 20.41 -2.89
N VAL A 25 -6.47 21.07 -3.74
CA VAL A 25 -5.21 20.52 -4.26
C VAL A 25 -4.22 20.27 -3.12
N VAL A 26 -4.07 21.20 -2.18
CA VAL A 26 -3.18 21.03 -1.02
C VAL A 26 -3.65 19.87 -0.13
N THR A 27 -4.95 19.68 0.04
CA THR A 27 -5.48 18.58 0.87
C THR A 27 -5.25 17.23 0.20
N ILE A 28 -5.47 17.13 -1.11
CA ILE A 28 -5.20 15.90 -1.88
C ILE A 28 -3.69 15.58 -1.85
N LEU A 29 -2.84 16.57 -2.06
CA LEU A 29 -1.38 16.40 -2.04
C LEU A 29 -0.83 16.10 -0.64
N ASN A 30 -1.54 16.43 0.44
CA ASN A 30 -1.13 16.09 1.81
C ASN A 30 -1.65 14.73 2.27
N SER A 31 -2.66 14.14 1.62
CA SER A 31 -3.10 12.80 1.96
C SER A 31 -1.98 11.76 1.73
N CYS A 32 -1.63 11.02 2.78
CA CYS A 32 -0.75 9.86 2.68
C CYS A 32 -1.61 8.68 2.27
N THR A 33 -1.75 8.46 0.98
CA THR A 33 -2.47 7.30 0.46
C THR A 33 -1.55 6.52 -0.47
N SER A 34 -1.05 5.41 0.05
CA SER A 34 -0.33 4.39 -0.68
C SER A 34 -1.06 3.06 -0.52
N ASN A 35 -0.82 2.16 -1.46
CA ASN A 35 -1.08 0.74 -1.24
C ASN A 35 0.25 0.04 -0.99
N ILE A 36 0.28 -0.81 0.03
CA ILE A 36 1.46 -1.56 0.44
C ILE A 36 1.24 -3.02 0.03
N TYR A 37 2.25 -3.61 -0.59
CA TYR A 37 2.22 -4.98 -1.09
C TYR A 37 3.48 -5.73 -0.67
N ILE A 38 3.37 -7.05 -0.52
CA ILE A 38 4.51 -7.93 -0.27
C ILE A 38 5.29 -8.18 -1.56
N ARG A 39 6.61 -8.15 -1.47
CA ARG A 39 7.51 -8.44 -2.59
C ARG A 39 7.90 -9.91 -2.64
N LYS A 40 7.09 -10.73 -3.33
CA LYS A 40 7.30 -12.18 -3.45
C LYS A 40 8.62 -12.59 -4.10
N ASP A 41 9.13 -11.80 -5.04
CA ASP A 41 10.42 -12.05 -5.70
C ASP A 41 11.61 -11.98 -4.73
N LYS A 42 11.54 -11.10 -3.72
CA LYS A 42 12.59 -10.99 -2.67
C LYS A 42 12.39 -11.98 -1.53
N LEU A 43 11.19 -12.54 -1.34
CA LEU A 43 10.94 -13.56 -0.32
C LEU A 43 11.67 -14.87 -0.63
N SER A 44 11.68 -15.33 -1.89
CA SER A 44 12.36 -16.61 -2.23
C SER A 44 13.88 -16.56 -2.10
N ALA A 45 14.48 -15.36 -2.21
CA ALA A 45 15.92 -15.18 -2.03
C ALA A 45 16.35 -15.27 -0.54
N ASN A 46 15.41 -15.05 0.38
CA ASN A 46 15.62 -15.16 1.81
C ASN A 46 14.92 -16.44 2.32
N GLU A 47 15.52 -17.61 2.09
CA GLU A 47 15.03 -18.94 2.51
C GLU A 47 15.01 -19.15 4.04
N HIS A 48 14.50 -18.19 4.81
CA HIS A 48 14.30 -18.31 6.24
C HIS A 48 12.89 -18.87 6.50
N HIS A 49 12.60 -20.05 5.94
CA HIS A 49 11.42 -20.79 6.37
C HIS A 49 11.67 -21.32 7.78
N TYR A 50 10.75 -21.04 8.71
CA TYR A 50 10.79 -21.68 10.00
C TYR A 50 10.46 -23.17 9.81
N PRO A 51 11.31 -24.10 10.28
CA PRO A 51 11.20 -25.51 9.90
C PRO A 51 10.03 -26.24 10.56
N HIS A 52 9.40 -25.67 11.58
CA HIS A 52 8.31 -26.28 12.32
C HIS A 52 6.98 -25.59 12.02
N SER A 53 5.89 -26.36 12.09
CA SER A 53 4.55 -25.78 12.06
C SER A 53 4.26 -25.10 13.40
N VAL A 54 3.72 -23.89 13.36
CA VAL A 54 3.42 -23.09 14.56
C VAL A 54 1.92 -22.82 14.67
N TYR A 55 1.39 -22.78 15.90
CA TYR A 55 0.05 -22.28 16.16
C TYR A 55 0.10 -20.77 16.44
N LEU A 56 -0.70 -19.98 15.74
CA LEU A 56 -0.73 -18.52 15.92
C LEU A 56 -1.66 -18.15 17.09
N GLU A 57 -1.11 -17.66 18.20
CA GLU A 57 -1.88 -17.39 19.43
C GLU A 57 -2.84 -16.19 19.30
N ASN A 58 -2.42 -15.12 18.63
CA ASN A 58 -3.16 -13.87 18.52
C ASN A 58 -3.67 -13.62 17.10
N THR A 59 -4.62 -14.46 16.67
CA THR A 59 -5.33 -14.34 15.38
C THR A 59 -6.27 -13.14 15.29
N ASP A 60 -6.49 -12.40 16.38
CA ASP A 60 -7.35 -11.21 16.41
C ASP A 60 -6.93 -10.28 15.26
N SER A 61 -7.83 -10.13 14.29
CA SER A 61 -7.67 -9.64 12.92
C SER A 61 -6.85 -8.36 12.76
N THR A 62 -5.55 -8.44 13.01
CA THR A 62 -4.57 -7.38 12.80
C THR A 62 -4.00 -7.52 11.41
N TYR A 63 -3.65 -6.39 10.79
CA TYR A 63 -2.91 -6.37 9.53
C TYR A 63 -1.64 -7.24 9.61
N LEU A 64 -0.99 -7.26 10.78
CA LEU A 64 0.21 -8.03 11.06
C LEU A 64 0.01 -9.54 10.87
N SER A 65 -1.10 -10.12 11.34
CA SER A 65 -1.33 -11.57 11.19
C SER A 65 -1.47 -11.95 9.72
N ARG A 66 -2.17 -11.13 8.92
CA ARG A 66 -2.26 -11.32 7.47
C ARG A 66 -0.90 -11.19 6.80
N LEU A 67 -0.12 -10.18 7.17
CA LEU A 67 1.21 -9.97 6.61
C LEU A 67 2.13 -11.18 6.85
N VAL A 68 2.09 -11.75 8.06
CA VAL A 68 2.90 -12.90 8.43
C VAL A 68 2.43 -14.15 7.68
N ILE A 69 1.13 -14.37 7.55
CA ILE A 69 0.57 -15.48 6.75
C ILE A 69 0.99 -15.33 5.27
N ASP A 70 0.78 -14.15 4.69
CA ASP A 70 1.08 -13.89 3.28
C ASP A 70 2.60 -13.88 2.98
N SER A 71 3.44 -13.66 3.99
CA SER A 71 4.90 -13.74 3.86
C SER A 71 5.39 -15.17 3.58
N GLY A 72 4.60 -16.19 3.96
CA GLY A 72 4.95 -17.60 3.80
C GLY A 72 6.08 -18.08 4.70
N VAL A 73 6.58 -17.26 5.62
CA VAL A 73 7.75 -17.57 6.48
C VAL A 73 7.49 -18.74 7.43
N PHE A 74 6.24 -18.91 7.83
CA PHE A 74 5.81 -19.94 8.77
C PHE A 74 4.78 -20.87 8.11
N SER A 75 4.84 -22.14 8.48
CA SER A 75 3.73 -23.06 8.28
C SER A 75 2.82 -22.99 9.51
N PHE A 76 1.53 -22.77 9.31
CA PHE A 76 0.57 -22.64 10.39
C PHE A 76 -0.19 -23.95 10.63
N SER A 77 -0.31 -24.34 11.90
CA SER A 77 -1.19 -25.43 12.33
C SER A 77 -2.49 -24.85 12.89
N ASP A 78 -3.61 -25.48 12.59
CA ASP A 78 -4.91 -25.18 13.21
C ASP A 78 -5.06 -25.84 14.60
N ASP A 79 -4.11 -26.69 15.01
CA ASP A 79 -4.14 -27.39 16.29
C ASP A 79 -3.64 -26.49 17.44
N GLN A 80 -4.54 -26.22 18.37
CA GLN A 80 -4.26 -25.50 19.63
C GLN A 80 -3.29 -26.23 20.56
N HIS A 81 -3.01 -27.52 20.32
CA HIS A 81 -2.04 -28.31 21.09
C HIS A 81 -0.71 -28.49 20.36
N SER A 82 -0.40 -27.59 19.41
CA SER A 82 0.91 -27.54 18.76
C SER A 82 2.05 -27.49 19.78
N GLU A 83 3.18 -28.06 19.40
CA GLU A 83 4.42 -28.02 20.18
C GLU A 83 5.05 -26.61 20.18
N TYR A 84 4.79 -25.85 19.10
CA TYR A 84 5.30 -24.51 18.89
C TYR A 84 4.15 -23.51 18.80
N TYR A 85 4.21 -22.46 19.62
CA TYR A 85 3.27 -21.35 19.62
C TYR A 85 3.98 -20.10 19.12
N LEU A 86 3.33 -19.38 18.21
CA LEU A 86 3.80 -18.10 17.70
C LEU A 86 2.89 -16.99 18.20
N LYS A 87 3.48 -16.01 18.87
CA LYS A 87 2.81 -14.81 19.34
C LYS A 87 3.42 -13.59 18.66
N LEU A 88 2.57 -12.84 17.96
CA LEU A 88 2.97 -11.58 17.33
C LEU A 88 3.03 -10.49 18.40
N LEU A 89 4.14 -9.75 18.46
CA LEU A 89 4.26 -8.64 19.38
C LEU A 89 3.71 -7.37 18.71
N PRO A 90 2.97 -6.52 19.45
CA PRO A 90 2.51 -5.25 18.92
C PRO A 90 3.71 -4.39 18.55
N ASP A 91 3.57 -3.70 17.43
CA ASP A 91 4.52 -2.72 16.94
C ASP A 91 3.75 -1.42 16.70
N ASP A 92 4.02 -0.43 17.56
CA ASP A 92 3.35 0.87 17.52
C ASP A 92 3.84 1.72 16.34
N ASP A 93 4.93 1.33 15.68
CA ASP A 93 5.59 2.10 14.63
C ASP A 93 5.08 1.78 13.21
N PHE A 94 3.95 1.06 13.07
CA PHE A 94 3.31 0.83 11.77
C PHE A 94 2.57 2.08 11.24
N TYR A 95 3.28 3.20 11.12
CA TYR A 95 2.84 4.40 10.42
C TYR A 95 3.69 4.57 9.16
N HIS A 96 3.52 3.66 8.20
CA HIS A 96 4.24 3.70 6.93
C HIS A 96 3.67 4.76 6.00
N CYS A 97 4.31 5.92 6.05
CA CYS A 97 4.23 6.96 5.03
C CYS A 97 5.59 7.10 4.32
N GLY A 98 6.23 5.98 3.98
CA GLY A 98 7.53 5.94 3.31
C GLY A 98 7.56 6.75 2.00
N GLY A 99 8.68 7.40 1.68
CA GLY A 99 8.92 7.97 0.34
C GLY A 99 8.05 9.15 -0.10
N LEU A 100 7.26 9.76 0.79
CA LEU A 100 6.26 10.80 0.48
C LEU A 100 6.76 11.91 -0.45
N GLY A 101 8.01 12.37 -0.32
CA GLY A 101 8.55 13.45 -1.16
C GLY A 101 8.70 13.04 -2.63
N ALA A 102 9.46 11.98 -2.88
CA ALA A 102 9.79 11.54 -4.25
C ALA A 102 8.59 10.90 -4.96
N ALA A 103 7.78 10.12 -4.22
CA ALA A 103 6.64 9.44 -4.81
C ALA A 103 5.48 10.40 -5.16
N LYS A 104 5.23 11.42 -4.31
CA LYS A 104 4.26 12.48 -4.63
C LYS A 104 4.73 13.33 -5.79
N LEU A 105 6.03 13.68 -5.84
CA LEU A 105 6.60 14.43 -6.94
C LEU A 105 6.51 13.65 -8.25
N GLY A 106 6.86 12.37 -8.26
CA GLY A 106 6.71 11.50 -9.44
C GLY A 106 5.26 11.40 -9.90
N SER A 107 4.33 11.17 -8.96
CA SER A 107 2.89 11.16 -9.26
C SER A 107 2.42 12.49 -9.87
N ALA A 108 2.92 13.63 -9.38
CA ALA A 108 2.60 14.94 -9.95
C ALA A 108 3.19 15.14 -11.35
N ILE A 109 4.45 14.77 -11.58
CA ILE A 109 5.12 14.88 -12.89
C ILE A 109 4.39 14.04 -13.95
N PHE A 110 3.98 12.83 -13.60
CA PHE A 110 3.28 11.93 -14.50
C PHE A 110 1.75 12.12 -14.50
N PHE A 111 1.23 13.17 -13.85
CA PHE A 111 -0.21 13.40 -13.68
C PHE A 111 -0.98 12.16 -13.17
N GLY A 112 -0.31 11.31 -12.38
CA GLY A 112 -0.85 10.06 -11.87
C GLY A 112 -1.09 8.97 -12.90
N LEU A 113 -0.70 9.16 -14.15
CA LEU A 113 -0.85 8.17 -15.23
C LEU A 113 0.06 6.96 -15.01
N LEU A 114 1.27 7.18 -14.50
CA LEU A 114 2.22 6.12 -14.21
C LEU A 114 2.28 5.87 -12.70
N PRO A 115 2.15 4.61 -12.24
CA PRO A 115 2.35 4.28 -10.85
C PRO A 115 3.83 4.45 -10.49
N VAL A 116 4.10 5.12 -9.37
CA VAL A 116 5.43 5.17 -8.77
C VAL A 116 5.53 4.03 -7.77
N ILE A 117 6.56 3.19 -7.92
CA ILE A 117 6.84 2.07 -7.01
C ILE A 117 8.02 2.47 -6.14
N TYR A 118 7.89 2.25 -4.84
CA TYR A 118 8.94 2.47 -3.85
C TYR A 118 9.19 1.17 -3.07
N ASP A 119 10.43 0.72 -3.05
CA ASP A 119 10.85 -0.44 -2.25
C ASP A 119 10.76 -0.09 -0.77
N ASP A 120 10.18 -0.98 0.02
CA ASP A 120 10.03 -0.78 1.45
C ASP A 120 10.31 -2.10 2.18
N GLU A 121 10.50 -2.03 3.48
CA GLU A 121 10.74 -3.19 4.33
C GLU A 121 9.99 -2.97 5.64
N TYR A 122 9.34 -4.03 6.12
CA TYR A 122 8.69 -3.99 7.41
C TYR A 122 9.24 -5.05 8.33
N LYS A 123 9.66 -4.62 9.52
CA LYS A 123 10.21 -5.48 10.54
C LYS A 123 9.16 -5.74 11.59
N PHE A 124 8.76 -6.99 11.77
CA PHE A 124 7.87 -7.38 12.87
C PHE A 124 8.63 -8.21 13.90
N PHE A 125 8.15 -8.13 15.14
CA PHE A 125 8.69 -8.90 16.27
C PHE A 125 7.70 -9.99 16.67
N TYR A 126 8.23 -11.15 17.07
CA TYR A 126 7.42 -12.28 17.48
C TYR A 126 8.12 -13.08 18.56
N GLU A 127 7.35 -13.83 19.33
CA GLU A 127 7.82 -14.81 20.30
C GLU A 127 7.42 -16.21 19.84
N ILE A 128 8.36 -17.14 19.92
CA ILE A 128 8.08 -18.57 19.79
C ILE A 128 8.19 -19.22 21.16
N THR A 129 7.12 -19.87 21.59
CA THR A 129 7.09 -20.67 22.82
C THR A 129 7.21 -22.14 22.48
N TYR A 130 8.20 -22.81 23.10
CA TYR A 130 8.46 -24.24 23.00
C TYR A 130 8.84 -24.77 24.38
N GLU A 131 8.24 -25.89 24.82
CA GLU A 131 8.46 -26.48 26.16
C GLU A 131 8.36 -25.45 27.32
N GLY A 132 7.41 -24.51 27.21
CA GLY A 132 7.20 -23.44 28.20
C GLY A 132 8.27 -22.33 28.21
N LYS A 133 9.22 -22.34 27.28
CA LYS A 133 10.21 -21.26 27.09
C LYS A 133 9.83 -20.40 25.89
N ALA A 134 9.62 -19.11 26.13
CA ALA A 134 9.41 -18.12 25.08
C ALA A 134 10.75 -17.52 24.64
N THR A 135 11.00 -17.50 23.33
CA THR A 135 12.16 -16.86 22.71
C THR A 135 11.71 -15.80 21.72
N ARG A 136 12.28 -14.60 21.82
CA ARG A 136 11.92 -13.46 20.98
C ARG A 136 12.79 -13.39 19.73
N PHE A 137 12.16 -13.09 18.61
CA PHE A 137 12.78 -12.96 17.29
C PHE A 137 12.24 -11.73 16.54
N SER A 138 12.85 -11.43 15.40
CA SER A 138 12.37 -10.43 14.46
C SER A 138 12.54 -10.93 13.04
N TYR A 139 11.61 -10.58 12.15
CA TYR A 139 11.69 -10.89 10.73
C TYR A 139 11.39 -9.64 9.90
N GLU A 140 12.11 -9.50 8.79
CA GLU A 140 11.97 -8.38 7.86
C GLU A 140 11.25 -8.86 6.59
N VAL A 141 10.05 -8.35 6.37
CA VAL A 141 9.26 -8.63 5.17
C VAL A 141 9.59 -7.59 4.13
N PRO A 142 10.08 -7.98 2.94
CA PRO A 142 10.28 -7.06 1.85
C PRO A 142 8.92 -6.64 1.31
N LEU A 143 8.66 -5.33 1.33
CA LEU A 143 7.43 -4.71 0.86
C LEU A 143 7.72 -3.81 -0.35
N TYR A 144 6.65 -3.31 -0.94
CA TYR A 144 6.72 -2.15 -1.80
C TYR A 144 5.45 -1.33 -1.69
N SER A 145 5.64 -0.01 -1.71
CA SER A 145 4.55 0.96 -1.78
C SER A 145 4.32 1.34 -3.24
N ARG A 146 3.06 1.38 -3.65
CA ARG A 146 2.65 1.85 -4.97
C ARG A 146 1.80 3.11 -4.81
N TYR A 147 2.17 4.15 -5.56
CA TYR A 147 1.51 5.45 -5.59
C TYR A 147 0.92 5.67 -6.97
N SER A 148 -0.39 5.76 -7.06
CA SER A 148 -1.11 6.10 -8.29
C SER A 148 -2.36 6.89 -7.94
N ILE A 149 -2.61 7.99 -8.66
CA ILE A 149 -3.82 8.80 -8.46
C ILE A 149 -5.09 7.95 -8.72
N TRP A 150 -5.02 7.00 -9.65
CA TRP A 150 -6.12 6.05 -9.90
C TRP A 150 -6.40 5.17 -8.68
N GLU A 151 -5.35 4.72 -7.99
CA GLU A 151 -5.48 3.92 -6.77
C GLU A 151 -6.01 4.72 -5.57
N TRP A 152 -5.94 6.05 -5.62
CA TRP A 152 -6.57 6.91 -4.61
C TRP A 152 -8.08 6.95 -4.78
N LEU A 153 -8.58 6.83 -6.02
CA LEU A 153 -9.99 6.86 -6.36
C LEU A 153 -10.65 5.48 -6.24
N PHE A 154 -9.89 4.38 -6.39
CA PHE A 154 -10.39 3.01 -6.40
C PHE A 154 -9.64 2.12 -5.39
N LYS A 155 -10.11 2.10 -4.12
CA LYS A 155 -9.63 1.17 -3.07
C LYS A 155 -10.67 0.07 -2.79
N PRO A 156 -10.27 -1.18 -2.50
CA PRO A 156 -8.98 -1.83 -2.82
C PRO A 156 -9.06 -2.49 -4.21
N PHE A 157 -7.99 -2.41 -5.01
CA PHE A 157 -7.97 -3.07 -6.33
C PHE A 157 -7.64 -4.59 -6.28
N SER A 158 -7.43 -5.14 -5.07
CA SER A 158 -7.29 -6.57 -4.76
C SER A 158 -6.00 -7.27 -5.25
N SER A 159 -5.97 -8.57 -4.96
CA SER A 159 -4.88 -9.55 -4.91
C SER A 159 -3.86 -9.49 -6.04
N ALA A 160 -2.61 -9.81 -5.67
CA ALA A 160 -1.47 -10.16 -6.54
C ALA A 160 -1.25 -9.33 -7.82
N ARG A 161 -0.09 -8.67 -7.89
CA ARG A 161 0.49 -7.94 -9.03
C ARG A 161 0.18 -8.51 -10.42
N ASP A 162 0.10 -9.83 -10.55
CA ASP A 162 -0.11 -10.54 -11.82
C ASP A 162 -1.55 -10.41 -12.36
N GLU A 163 -2.56 -10.30 -11.49
CA GLU A 163 -3.96 -10.08 -11.89
C GLU A 163 -4.16 -8.69 -12.50
N LEU A 164 -3.46 -7.69 -11.96
CA LEU A 164 -3.49 -6.30 -12.43
C LEU A 164 -2.81 -6.09 -13.79
N ILE A 165 -1.75 -6.84 -14.09
CA ILE A 165 -1.08 -6.78 -15.40
C ILE A 165 -1.99 -7.41 -16.45
N ILE A 166 -2.60 -8.55 -16.13
CA ILE A 166 -3.53 -9.23 -17.03
C ILE A 166 -4.80 -8.38 -17.27
N GLU A 167 -5.38 -7.78 -16.23
CA GLU A 167 -6.53 -6.89 -16.38
C GLU A 167 -6.19 -5.61 -17.14
N ASN A 168 -5.10 -4.90 -16.80
CA ASN A 168 -4.75 -3.66 -17.51
C ASN A 168 -4.40 -3.91 -18.98
N ILE A 169 -3.75 -5.03 -19.31
CA ILE A 169 -3.53 -5.42 -20.72
C ILE A 169 -4.87 -5.69 -21.41
N LYS A 170 -5.85 -6.29 -20.73
CA LYS A 170 -7.19 -6.54 -21.26
C LYS A 170 -7.95 -5.24 -21.55
N TYR A 171 -7.81 -4.21 -20.71
CA TYR A 171 -8.41 -2.88 -20.92
C TYR A 171 -7.65 -2.00 -21.92
N LEU A 172 -6.33 -2.20 -22.07
CA LEU A 172 -5.51 -1.46 -23.05
C LEU A 172 -5.56 -2.06 -24.46
N LYS A 173 -5.95 -3.34 -24.60
CA LYS A 173 -6.03 -4.02 -25.90
C LYS A 173 -6.94 -3.31 -26.91
N PRO A 174 -8.16 -2.85 -26.57
CA PRO A 174 -9.01 -2.10 -27.49
C PRO A 174 -8.38 -0.76 -27.91
N VAL A 175 -7.73 -0.06 -26.97
CA VAL A 175 -7.08 1.23 -27.23
C VAL A 175 -5.88 1.05 -28.18
N LEU A 176 -5.09 0.00 -27.97
CA LEU A 176 -3.96 -0.36 -28.84
C LEU A 176 -4.41 -0.86 -30.22
N GLU A 177 -5.57 -1.49 -30.32
CA GLU A 177 -6.16 -1.89 -31.60
C GLU A 177 -6.66 -0.67 -32.39
N VAL A 178 -7.33 0.29 -31.75
CA VAL A 178 -7.75 1.56 -32.37
C VAL A 178 -6.55 2.32 -32.95
N LEU A 179 -5.45 2.43 -32.17
CA LEU A 179 -4.23 3.10 -32.61
C LEU A 179 -3.47 2.40 -33.75
N LYS A 180 -3.72 1.10 -33.98
CA LYS A 180 -3.15 0.36 -35.12
C LYS A 180 -3.93 0.57 -36.41
N THR A 181 -5.21 0.91 -36.33
CA THR A 181 -6.07 1.19 -37.49
C THR A 181 -5.86 2.58 -38.10
N GLU A 182 -5.16 3.48 -37.42
CA GLU A 182 -4.87 4.86 -37.89
C GLU A 182 -3.48 5.02 -38.52
N ARG A 183 -2.77 3.93 -38.84
CA ARG A 183 -1.56 3.93 -39.68
C ARG A 183 -1.83 3.24 -41.01
#